data_AF-A0A4S8L0P7-F1
#
_entry.id   AF-A0A4S8L0P7-F1
#
_cell.length_a   1.000
_cell.length_b   1.000
_cell.length_c   1.000
_cell.angle_alpha   90.00
_cell.angle_beta   90.00
_cell.angle_gamma   90.00
#
_symmetry.space_group_name_H-M   'P 1'
#
loop_
_entity.id
_entity.type
_entity.pdbx_description
1 polymer ?
#
loop_
_entity_poly.entity_id
_entity_poly.type
_entity_poly.pdbx_seq_one_letter_code
_entity_poly.pdbx_strand_id
1 'polypeptide(L)'
;MSSKTVFEKPISSLRNVVLDLKDLLTPKNYRFIDCAQFVKSRTLVISEISTFPTFPYSAVSYVWRGNPLSGTVTDSTSSFSVEGAKDGDPVSVDVLTHVCTASLQSGANYVWLDRLCISQTDPEDKAWQITQMYRVYQACHRCFILPGGISRLVGLNEETSWIHRAWTLQEVLAPNYAMVLFAWHAGPGWFYGKSRGDLVEVIEHQSAVVEIDDLLRPYLGGDTFFTTDDDEPDQRIKIDPIIFGRESSHVIALLGAMDARDGPDTDDHAPHAIWRSAMMRTSSRPVDMVFSIMGLFNVILDPRSFDKNDRIGATIALAREILRQGGKPSWLGVSFSIPPSRAISTFPEFPMTRVEGKALIRTDNGTKEIAEVIQDEFLAAWSLREAIEKGSMDEDGYLTFSSKAARIVPGRCPSASTSDTGRIVVKDEDSNDWEILSDEGAANLQSNDPRRFIVYVGMALAHPWASRPMYLEIYSLRAILVEEHKPEKFHRTSNFTLGPCYEAVVKTWKEHDFNVGPVVNTD
;
A
#
# COMPACT_ATOMS: atom_id res chain seq x y z
N MET A 1 3.15 -34.02 11.62
CA MET A 1 3.35 -32.77 12.40
C MET A 1 2.39 -32.81 13.58
N SER A 2 2.87 -32.58 14.80
CA SER A 2 2.01 -32.55 15.99
C SER A 2 1.66 -31.10 16.28
N SER A 3 0.39 -30.71 16.11
CA SER A 3 -0.14 -29.49 16.72
C SER A 3 -0.33 -29.71 18.23
N LYS A 4 -0.21 -28.65 19.02
CA LYS A 4 -0.44 -28.68 20.47
C LYS A 4 -1.45 -27.61 20.85
N THR A 5 -2.52 -27.99 21.54
CA THR A 5 -3.44 -27.02 22.15
C THR A 5 -2.74 -26.27 23.28
N VAL A 6 -2.77 -24.95 23.23
CA VAL A 6 -2.16 -24.06 24.24
C VAL A 6 -3.18 -23.25 25.02
N PHE A 7 -4.38 -23.06 24.46
CA PHE A 7 -5.48 -22.38 25.12
C PHE A 7 -6.79 -23.06 24.74
N GLU A 8 -7.65 -23.28 25.73
CA GLU A 8 -8.98 -23.84 25.55
C GLU A 8 -9.92 -23.28 26.61
N LYS A 9 -10.96 -22.55 26.19
CA LYS A 9 -12.03 -22.07 27.09
C LYS A 9 -13.39 -22.01 26.41
N PRO A 10 -14.49 -22.36 27.11
CA PRO A 10 -15.84 -22.13 26.60
C PRO A 10 -16.09 -20.65 26.32
N ILE A 11 -16.74 -20.33 25.21
CA ILE A 11 -17.03 -18.95 24.79
C ILE A 11 -17.87 -18.19 25.83
N SER A 12 -18.75 -18.89 26.55
CA SER A 12 -19.53 -18.32 27.66
C SER A 12 -18.67 -17.74 28.79
N SER A 13 -17.44 -18.25 28.96
CA SER A 13 -16.50 -17.77 29.97
C SER A 13 -15.66 -16.57 29.52
N LEU A 14 -15.78 -16.14 28.27
CA LEU A 14 -14.95 -15.06 27.70
C LEU A 14 -15.57 -13.68 27.88
N ARG A 15 -16.87 -13.57 28.20
CA ARG A 15 -17.58 -12.29 28.24
C ARG A 15 -16.90 -11.29 29.19
N ASN A 16 -16.48 -10.15 28.65
CA ASN A 16 -15.79 -9.06 29.34
C ASN A 16 -14.49 -9.49 30.05
N VAL A 17 -13.86 -10.58 29.59
CA VAL A 17 -12.59 -11.06 30.12
C VAL A 17 -11.43 -10.44 29.35
N VAL A 18 -10.32 -10.17 30.04
CA VAL A 18 -9.03 -9.90 29.43
C VAL A 18 -8.24 -11.22 29.39
N LEU A 19 -7.96 -11.73 28.21
CA LEU A 19 -7.16 -12.92 28.01
C LEU A 19 -5.68 -12.57 28.11
N ASP A 20 -5.03 -13.10 29.14
CA ASP A 20 -3.57 -13.13 29.20
C ASP A 20 -3.08 -14.48 28.68
N LEU A 21 -2.35 -14.44 27.56
CA LEU A 21 -1.81 -15.62 26.89
C LEU A 21 -0.30 -15.78 27.13
N LYS A 22 0.35 -14.87 27.87
CA LYS A 22 1.81 -14.75 27.95
C LYS A 22 2.51 -16.06 28.30
N ASP A 23 2.05 -16.75 29.35
CA ASP A 23 2.70 -17.97 29.86
C ASP A 23 2.19 -19.26 29.17
N LEU A 24 1.23 -19.14 28.26
CA LEU A 24 0.63 -20.27 27.54
C LEU A 24 1.28 -20.51 26.17
N LEU A 25 1.81 -19.44 25.56
CA LEU A 25 2.32 -19.47 24.19
C LEU A 25 3.83 -19.73 24.16
N THR A 26 4.25 -20.71 23.36
CA THR A 26 5.68 -20.91 23.10
C THR A 26 6.17 -19.87 22.09
N PRO A 27 7.23 -19.08 22.36
CA PRO A 27 7.73 -18.08 21.42
C PRO A 27 8.15 -18.68 20.08
N LYS A 28 7.99 -17.91 18.99
CA LYS A 28 8.39 -18.27 17.62
C LYS A 28 7.69 -19.50 17.04
N ASN A 29 6.46 -19.74 17.49
CA ASN A 29 5.56 -20.74 16.91
C ASN A 29 4.44 -20.08 16.11
N TYR A 30 3.93 -20.79 15.12
CA TYR A 30 2.68 -20.41 14.44
C TYR A 30 1.49 -20.87 15.26
N ARG A 31 0.42 -20.07 15.28
CA ARG A 31 -0.75 -20.31 16.13
C ARG A 31 -2.03 -20.11 15.34
N PHE A 32 -3.03 -20.93 15.61
CA PHE A 32 -4.30 -20.89 14.88
C PHE A 32 -5.48 -21.19 15.79
N ILE A 33 -6.59 -20.53 15.53
CA ILE A 33 -7.89 -20.76 16.16
C ILE A 33 -8.55 -21.93 15.43
N ASP A 34 -9.08 -22.91 16.16
CA ASP A 34 -9.85 -24.02 15.59
C ASP A 34 -11.31 -23.59 15.35
N CYS A 35 -11.68 -23.45 14.08
CA CYS A 35 -13.00 -22.96 13.68
C CYS A 35 -14.12 -23.95 14.01
N ALA A 36 -13.85 -25.25 13.92
CA ALA A 36 -14.85 -26.27 14.22
C ALA A 36 -15.20 -26.27 15.71
N GLN A 37 -14.19 -26.15 16.58
CA GLN A 37 -14.41 -26.02 18.03
C GLN A 37 -15.12 -24.71 18.38
N PHE A 38 -14.79 -23.61 17.69
CA PHE A 38 -15.41 -22.31 17.93
C PHE A 38 -16.89 -22.29 17.56
N VAL A 39 -17.24 -22.79 16.36
CA VAL A 39 -18.62 -22.75 15.83
C VAL A 39 -19.48 -23.86 16.44
N LYS A 40 -19.01 -25.11 16.45
CA LYS A 40 -19.84 -26.27 16.85
C LYS A 40 -19.81 -26.51 18.37
N SER A 41 -18.62 -26.54 18.95
CA SER A 41 -18.41 -26.83 20.38
C SER A 41 -18.47 -25.58 21.26
N ARG A 42 -18.68 -24.39 20.67
CA ARG A 42 -18.74 -23.10 21.37
C ARG A 42 -17.54 -22.86 22.30
N THR A 43 -16.34 -23.26 21.85
CA THR A 43 -15.11 -23.24 22.64
C THR A 43 -13.99 -22.58 21.83
N LEU A 44 -13.31 -21.59 22.43
CA LEU A 44 -12.12 -20.99 21.84
C LEU A 44 -10.93 -21.90 22.12
N VAL A 45 -10.43 -22.54 21.06
CA VAL A 45 -9.23 -23.38 21.09
C VAL A 45 -8.14 -22.73 20.23
N ILE A 46 -6.97 -22.51 20.82
CA ILE A 46 -5.77 -22.05 20.11
C ILE A 46 -4.75 -23.16 20.13
N SER A 47 -4.29 -23.56 18.94
CA SER A 47 -3.23 -24.56 18.76
C SER A 47 -1.96 -23.91 18.23
N GLU A 48 -0.80 -24.42 18.66
CA GLU A 48 0.51 -24.00 18.17
C GLU A 48 1.24 -25.10 17.39
N ILE A 49 2.12 -24.69 16.48
CA ILE A 49 3.01 -25.54 15.70
C ILE A 49 4.35 -24.82 15.47
N SER A 50 5.47 -25.56 15.56
CA SER A 50 6.83 -25.01 15.41
C SER A 50 7.33 -24.93 13.97
N THR A 51 6.66 -25.61 13.05
CA THR A 51 6.95 -25.55 11.61
C THR A 51 5.84 -24.83 10.88
N PHE A 52 6.16 -24.23 9.73
CA PHE A 52 5.16 -23.55 8.91
C PHE A 52 4.01 -24.50 8.54
N PRO A 53 2.73 -24.06 8.65
CA PRO A 53 1.57 -24.93 8.44
C PRO A 53 1.52 -25.49 7.02
N THR A 54 1.14 -26.77 6.90
CA THR A 54 0.88 -27.44 5.61
C THR A 54 -0.61 -27.78 5.42
N PHE A 55 -1.46 -27.37 6.37
CA PHE A 55 -2.91 -27.54 6.33
C PHE A 55 -3.58 -26.22 5.90
N PRO A 56 -4.79 -26.27 5.32
CA PRO A 56 -5.51 -25.06 4.96
C PRO A 56 -5.95 -24.28 6.20
N TYR A 57 -5.62 -22.99 6.22
CA TYR A 57 -6.09 -22.02 7.21
C TYR A 57 -6.48 -20.72 6.49
N SER A 58 -7.37 -19.95 7.09
CA SER A 58 -7.68 -18.58 6.65
C SER A 58 -6.92 -17.57 7.49
N ALA A 59 -6.63 -16.39 6.94
CA ALA A 59 -6.09 -15.25 7.69
C ALA A 59 -7.15 -14.16 7.83
N VAL A 60 -7.01 -13.28 8.83
CA VAL A 60 -7.91 -12.14 9.02
C VAL A 60 -7.15 -10.84 8.81
N SER A 61 -7.77 -9.93 8.07
CA SER A 61 -7.35 -8.55 7.85
C SER A 61 -8.38 -7.63 8.47
N TYR A 62 -7.97 -6.70 9.33
CA TYR A 62 -8.91 -5.80 10.01
C TYR A 62 -8.23 -4.54 10.56
N VAL A 63 -9.04 -3.58 10.98
CA VAL A 63 -8.57 -2.38 11.70
C VAL A 63 -8.59 -2.59 13.21
N TRP A 64 -7.49 -2.24 13.87
CA TRP A 64 -7.37 -2.39 15.33
C TRP A 64 -8.41 -1.57 16.11
N ARG A 65 -8.86 -0.45 15.54
CA ARG A 65 -10.00 0.33 15.99
C ARG A 65 -10.93 0.54 14.81
N GLY A 66 -12.07 -0.13 14.88
CA GLY A 66 -13.08 -0.19 13.86
C GLY A 66 -14.16 0.84 14.00
N ASN A 67 -15.23 0.61 13.27
CA ASN A 67 -16.42 1.44 13.37
C ASN A 67 -17.05 1.26 14.75
N PRO A 68 -17.49 2.34 15.40
CA PRO A 68 -18.11 2.25 16.71
C PRO A 68 -19.36 1.37 16.64
N LEU A 69 -19.71 0.76 17.78
CA LEU A 69 -20.98 0.07 17.94
C LEU A 69 -22.10 1.10 17.72
N SER A 70 -23.00 0.85 16.77
CA SER A 70 -24.20 1.68 16.60
C SER A 70 -24.99 1.70 17.90
N GLY A 71 -25.46 2.87 18.33
CA GLY A 71 -26.11 3.11 19.64
C GLY A 71 -27.40 2.32 19.93
N THR A 72 -27.76 1.36 19.07
CA THR A 72 -28.87 0.42 19.20
C THR A 72 -28.43 -1.03 19.42
N VAL A 73 -27.14 -1.33 19.48
CA VAL A 73 -26.67 -2.68 19.88
C VAL A 73 -26.82 -2.78 21.39
N THR A 74 -27.90 -3.42 21.80
CA THR A 74 -28.06 -3.92 23.17
C THR A 74 -26.82 -4.72 23.56
N ASP A 75 -26.43 -4.58 24.83
CA ASP A 75 -25.35 -5.16 25.64
C ASP A 75 -25.13 -6.70 25.55
N SER A 76 -25.45 -7.31 24.40
CA SER A 76 -25.68 -8.73 24.16
C SER A 76 -24.56 -9.42 23.36
N THR A 77 -23.68 -8.67 22.69
CA THR A 77 -22.52 -9.25 22.02
C THR A 77 -21.44 -9.60 23.06
N SER A 78 -21.24 -10.89 23.30
CA SER A 78 -20.12 -11.36 24.12
C SER A 78 -18.81 -10.93 23.44
N SER A 79 -17.99 -10.17 24.14
CA SER A 79 -16.68 -9.73 23.64
C SER A 79 -15.61 -9.91 24.71
N PHE A 80 -14.35 -9.96 24.30
CA PHE A 80 -13.20 -10.10 25.19
C PHE A 80 -12.00 -9.31 24.69
N SER A 81 -11.12 -8.92 25.59
CA SER A 81 -9.87 -8.23 25.26
C SER A 81 -8.67 -9.16 25.38
N VAL A 82 -7.53 -8.76 24.84
CA VAL A 82 -6.26 -9.50 24.96
C VAL A 82 -5.23 -8.61 25.66
N GLU A 83 -4.54 -9.17 26.66
CA GLU A 83 -3.47 -8.46 27.37
C GLU A 83 -2.36 -8.05 26.39
N GLY A 84 -1.83 -6.83 26.53
CA GLY A 84 -0.85 -6.27 25.59
C GLY A 84 -1.43 -5.73 24.26
N ALA A 85 -2.76 -5.78 24.07
CA ALA A 85 -3.46 -5.26 22.88
C ALA A 85 -4.78 -4.53 23.22
N LYS A 86 -4.87 -3.97 24.44
CA LYS A 86 -6.03 -3.23 24.97
C LYS A 86 -6.26 -1.86 24.32
N ASP A 87 -5.28 -1.39 23.56
CA ASP A 87 -5.35 -0.11 22.85
C ASP A 87 -6.25 -0.19 21.61
N GLY A 88 -6.59 -1.39 21.14
CA GLY A 88 -7.60 -1.61 20.11
C GLY A 88 -8.90 -2.21 20.65
N ASP A 89 -9.83 -2.45 19.74
CA ASP A 89 -11.16 -2.95 20.03
C ASP A 89 -11.15 -4.37 20.61
N PRO A 90 -12.13 -4.70 21.48
CA PRO A 90 -12.34 -6.05 21.94
C PRO A 90 -12.74 -6.96 20.76
N VAL A 91 -12.38 -8.24 20.87
CA VAL A 91 -12.77 -9.29 19.93
C VAL A 91 -14.23 -9.65 20.18
N SER A 92 -15.09 -9.42 19.20
CA SER A 92 -16.47 -9.88 19.23
C SER A 92 -16.55 -11.38 18.95
N VAL A 93 -17.20 -12.13 19.84
CA VAL A 93 -17.50 -13.55 19.63
C VAL A 93 -18.37 -13.75 18.39
N ASP A 94 -19.27 -12.81 18.13
CA ASP A 94 -20.17 -12.84 17.00
C ASP A 94 -19.39 -12.73 15.68
N VAL A 95 -18.58 -11.67 15.53
CA VAL A 95 -17.72 -11.49 14.35
C VAL A 95 -16.79 -12.69 14.14
N LEU A 96 -16.18 -13.22 15.20
CA LEU A 96 -15.33 -14.41 15.09
C LEU A 96 -16.13 -15.66 14.69
N THR A 97 -17.42 -15.73 15.02
CA THR A 97 -18.33 -16.79 14.55
C THR A 97 -18.54 -16.69 13.05
N HIS A 98 -18.80 -15.49 12.52
CA HIS A 98 -18.91 -15.25 11.07
C HIS A 98 -17.61 -15.63 10.34
N VAL A 99 -16.45 -15.19 10.83
CA VAL A 99 -15.14 -15.53 10.25
C VAL A 99 -14.87 -17.03 10.26
N CYS A 100 -15.09 -17.71 11.40
CA CYS A 100 -14.88 -19.16 11.49
C CYS A 100 -15.85 -19.93 10.60
N THR A 101 -17.09 -19.44 10.44
CA THR A 101 -18.10 -20.04 9.56
C THR A 101 -17.67 -19.91 8.09
N ALA A 102 -17.26 -18.71 7.67
CA ALA A 102 -16.76 -18.46 6.32
C ALA A 102 -15.52 -19.32 6.01
N SER A 103 -14.61 -19.47 6.99
CA SER A 103 -13.41 -20.32 6.86
C SER A 103 -13.78 -21.79 6.65
N LEU A 104 -14.69 -22.32 7.45
CA LEU A 104 -15.18 -23.70 7.31
C LEU A 104 -15.89 -23.94 5.97
N GLN A 105 -16.74 -23.01 5.54
CA GLN A 105 -17.42 -23.07 4.23
C GLN A 105 -16.42 -23.02 3.07
N SER A 106 -15.30 -22.32 3.25
CA SER A 106 -14.19 -22.27 2.29
C SER A 106 -13.23 -23.47 2.40
N GLY A 107 -13.49 -24.46 3.26
CA GLY A 107 -12.66 -25.66 3.40
C GLY A 107 -11.40 -25.50 4.27
N ALA A 108 -11.29 -24.43 5.06
CA ALA A 108 -10.22 -24.23 6.03
C ALA A 108 -10.74 -24.44 7.47
N ASN A 109 -10.05 -25.27 8.26
CA ASN A 109 -10.47 -25.58 9.64
C ASN A 109 -9.89 -24.61 10.67
N TYR A 110 -8.97 -23.75 10.24
CA TYR A 110 -8.15 -22.94 11.13
C TYR A 110 -8.15 -21.49 10.66
N VAL A 111 -8.11 -20.56 11.62
CA VAL A 111 -7.97 -19.13 11.34
C VAL A 111 -6.75 -18.57 12.06
N TRP A 112 -5.97 -17.76 11.35
CA TRP A 112 -4.94 -16.89 11.90
C TRP A 112 -5.51 -15.47 12.09
N LEU A 113 -5.50 -15.01 13.33
CA LEU A 113 -5.90 -13.65 13.72
C LEU A 113 -4.77 -13.08 14.58
N ASP A 114 -4.06 -12.06 14.09
CA ASP A 114 -2.88 -11.49 14.77
C ASP A 114 -3.10 -11.20 16.26
N ARG A 115 -4.29 -10.72 16.65
CA ARG A 115 -4.70 -10.42 18.03
C ARG A 115 -4.54 -11.60 18.98
N LEU A 116 -4.78 -12.83 18.49
CA LEU A 116 -4.77 -14.07 19.26
C LEU A 116 -3.60 -14.98 18.91
N CYS A 117 -3.08 -14.88 17.69
CA CYS A 117 -2.06 -15.77 17.15
C CYS A 117 -0.63 -15.22 17.33
N ILE A 118 -0.48 -13.93 17.60
CA ILE A 118 0.79 -13.30 18.00
C ILE A 118 0.77 -13.06 19.52
N SER A 119 1.86 -13.38 20.20
CA SER A 119 1.99 -13.04 21.62
C SER A 119 2.06 -11.52 21.77
N GLN A 120 1.01 -10.93 22.34
CA GLN A 120 0.88 -9.48 22.44
C GLN A 120 1.76 -8.86 23.53
N THR A 121 2.42 -9.67 24.35
CA THR A 121 3.25 -9.23 25.49
C THR A 121 4.72 -9.65 25.37
N ASP A 122 5.08 -10.44 24.35
CA ASP A 122 6.44 -10.90 24.09
C ASP A 122 7.06 -10.16 22.88
N PRO A 123 8.01 -9.23 23.11
CA PRO A 123 8.67 -8.52 22.01
C PRO A 123 9.48 -9.41 21.06
N GLU A 124 10.04 -10.51 21.54
CA GLU A 124 10.82 -11.43 20.70
C GLU A 124 9.90 -12.22 19.77
N ASP A 125 8.77 -12.72 20.28
CA ASP A 125 7.73 -13.34 19.45
C ASP A 125 7.17 -12.33 18.44
N LYS A 126 6.84 -11.10 18.86
CA LYS A 126 6.33 -10.06 17.94
C LYS A 126 7.28 -9.76 16.80
N ALA A 127 8.56 -9.54 17.11
CA ALA A 127 9.56 -9.25 16.08
C ALA A 127 9.69 -10.42 15.10
N TRP A 128 9.72 -11.66 15.60
CA TRP A 128 9.74 -12.84 14.75
C TRP A 128 8.46 -12.94 13.90
N GLN A 129 7.27 -12.77 14.48
CA GLN A 129 6.00 -12.86 13.76
C GLN A 129 5.91 -11.82 12.64
N ILE A 130 6.38 -10.59 12.85
CA ILE A 130 6.46 -9.56 11.80
C ILE A 130 7.27 -10.05 10.58
N THR A 131 8.38 -10.76 10.79
CA THR A 131 9.16 -11.35 9.68
C THR A 131 8.42 -12.48 8.96
N GLN A 132 7.39 -13.07 9.57
CA GLN A 132 6.61 -14.17 9.02
C GLN A 132 5.27 -13.75 8.42
N MET A 133 4.76 -12.56 8.76
CA MET A 133 3.39 -12.12 8.40
C MET A 133 3.12 -12.24 6.89
N TYR A 134 4.03 -11.76 6.05
CA TYR A 134 3.87 -11.87 4.60
C TYR A 134 3.64 -13.31 4.16
N ARG A 135 4.47 -14.24 4.65
CA ARG A 135 4.36 -15.67 4.34
C ARG A 135 3.06 -16.26 4.89
N VAL A 136 2.60 -15.83 6.07
CA VAL A 136 1.32 -16.24 6.66
C VAL A 136 0.14 -15.81 5.77
N TYR A 137 0.13 -14.58 5.27
CA TYR A 137 -0.91 -14.13 4.34
C TYR A 137 -0.80 -14.81 2.98
N GLN A 138 0.42 -14.95 2.44
CA GLN A 138 0.67 -15.59 1.15
C GLN A 138 0.17 -17.04 1.10
N ALA A 139 0.40 -17.81 2.17
CA ALA A 139 0.03 -19.22 2.20
C ALA A 139 -1.40 -19.49 2.69
N CYS A 140 -2.15 -18.46 3.10
CA CYS A 140 -3.51 -18.68 3.57
C CYS A 140 -4.44 -19.11 2.43
N HIS A 141 -5.46 -19.91 2.75
CA HIS A 141 -6.44 -20.37 1.79
C HIS A 141 -7.36 -19.24 1.32
N ARG A 142 -7.77 -18.39 2.27
CA ARG A 142 -8.54 -17.14 2.06
C ARG A 142 -8.10 -16.13 3.11
N CYS A 143 -7.91 -14.87 2.71
CA CYS A 143 -7.80 -13.76 3.65
C CYS A 143 -9.17 -13.11 3.79
N PHE A 144 -9.77 -13.15 4.99
CA PHE A 144 -11.03 -12.48 5.27
C PHE A 144 -10.78 -11.06 5.78
N ILE A 145 -11.25 -10.09 5.03
CA ILE A 145 -11.16 -8.67 5.32
C ILE A 145 -12.41 -8.24 6.08
N LEU A 146 -12.20 -7.62 7.23
CA LEU A 146 -13.21 -6.99 8.07
C LEU A 146 -12.98 -5.47 8.07
N PRO A 147 -13.55 -4.72 7.09
CA PRO A 147 -13.25 -3.30 6.96
C PRO A 147 -13.62 -2.49 8.21
N GLY A 148 -14.73 -2.87 8.85
CA GLY A 148 -15.22 -2.25 10.08
C GLY A 148 -14.54 -2.70 11.37
N GLY A 149 -13.53 -3.58 11.30
CA GLY A 149 -12.85 -4.13 12.47
C GLY A 149 -13.50 -5.40 13.04
N ILE A 150 -13.08 -5.79 14.24
CA ILE A 150 -13.45 -7.07 14.88
C ILE A 150 -14.54 -6.94 15.95
N SER A 151 -15.10 -5.74 16.15
CA SER A 151 -16.19 -5.50 17.09
C SER A 151 -17.58 -5.77 16.49
N ARG A 152 -17.77 -5.43 15.20
CA ARG A 152 -19.00 -5.72 14.45
C ARG A 152 -18.71 -5.80 12.96
N LEU A 153 -19.59 -6.45 12.22
CA LEU A 153 -19.63 -6.32 10.76
C LEU A 153 -20.28 -4.97 10.38
N VAL A 154 -19.79 -4.39 9.29
CA VAL A 154 -20.33 -3.16 8.68
C VAL A 154 -20.98 -3.50 7.35
N GLY A 155 -21.96 -2.70 6.93
CA GLY A 155 -22.55 -2.79 5.58
C GLY A 155 -21.70 -2.09 4.51
N LEU A 156 -21.99 -2.34 3.23
CA LEU A 156 -21.31 -1.68 2.09
C LEU A 156 -21.49 -0.15 2.07
N ASN A 157 -22.54 0.34 2.72
CA ASN A 157 -22.90 1.75 2.83
C ASN A 157 -22.32 2.46 4.07
N GLU A 158 -21.40 1.81 4.80
CA GLU A 158 -20.73 2.39 5.97
C GLU A 158 -19.25 2.61 5.70
N GLU A 159 -18.79 3.85 5.80
CA GLU A 159 -17.38 4.20 5.56
C GLU A 159 -16.45 3.69 6.67
N THR A 160 -15.30 3.13 6.28
CA THR A 160 -14.30 2.57 7.22
C THR A 160 -12.90 3.12 6.99
N SER A 161 -12.00 2.89 7.94
CA SER A 161 -10.60 3.33 7.87
C SER A 161 -9.65 2.28 7.28
N TRP A 162 -10.16 1.12 6.86
CA TRP A 162 -9.35 -0.05 6.54
C TRP A 162 -8.36 0.19 5.39
N ILE A 163 -8.77 0.88 4.33
CA ILE A 163 -7.89 1.10 3.17
C ILE A 163 -6.73 2.04 3.47
N HIS A 164 -6.84 2.88 4.50
CA HIS A 164 -5.79 3.82 4.90
C HIS A 164 -4.68 3.14 5.70
N ARG A 165 -4.83 1.89 6.15
CA ARG A 165 -3.83 1.20 6.97
C ARG A 165 -2.68 0.67 6.12
N ALA A 166 -1.46 0.77 6.65
CA ALA A 166 -0.26 0.28 5.96
C ALA A 166 -0.28 -1.24 5.74
N TRP A 167 -0.60 -1.99 6.79
CA TRP A 167 -0.64 -3.46 6.78
C TRP A 167 -1.67 -4.03 5.79
N THR A 168 -2.78 -3.33 5.54
CA THR A 168 -3.86 -3.86 4.69
C THR A 168 -3.46 -4.01 3.21
N LEU A 169 -2.33 -3.42 2.77
CA LEU A 169 -1.80 -3.63 1.43
C LEU A 169 -1.31 -5.07 1.23
N GLN A 170 -0.43 -5.57 2.11
CA GLN A 170 0.05 -6.95 2.00
C GLN A 170 -1.06 -7.96 2.23
N GLU A 171 -2.04 -7.61 3.05
CA GLU A 171 -3.16 -8.48 3.40
C GLU A 171 -4.10 -8.74 2.22
N VAL A 172 -4.01 -7.92 1.16
CA VAL A 172 -4.66 -8.13 -0.14
C VAL A 172 -3.72 -8.74 -1.16
N LEU A 173 -2.50 -8.22 -1.26
CA LEU A 173 -1.58 -8.57 -2.35
C LEU A 173 -0.86 -9.89 -2.14
N ALA A 174 -0.62 -10.31 -0.89
CA ALA A 174 0.04 -11.57 -0.59
C ALA A 174 -0.85 -12.81 -0.84
N PRO A 175 -2.12 -12.87 -0.36
CA PRO A 175 -2.96 -14.05 -0.58
C PRO A 175 -3.41 -14.15 -2.05
N ASN A 176 -3.67 -15.38 -2.49
CA ASN A 176 -4.31 -15.63 -3.79
C ASN A 176 -5.76 -15.14 -3.83
N TYR A 177 -6.45 -15.13 -2.70
CA TYR A 177 -7.86 -14.78 -2.58
C TYR A 177 -8.11 -13.95 -1.33
N ALA A 178 -8.48 -12.69 -1.53
CA ALA A 178 -8.88 -11.76 -0.50
C ALA A 178 -10.38 -11.51 -0.57
N MET A 179 -11.10 -11.90 0.48
CA MET A 179 -12.56 -11.88 0.57
C MET A 179 -13.00 -10.82 1.57
N VAL A 180 -13.92 -9.95 1.20
CA VAL A 180 -14.51 -8.97 2.13
C VAL A 180 -15.70 -9.61 2.81
N LEU A 181 -15.67 -9.71 4.14
CA LEU A 181 -16.78 -10.19 4.96
C LEU A 181 -17.51 -8.99 5.58
N PHE A 182 -18.79 -8.83 5.24
CA PHE A 182 -19.59 -7.65 5.59
C PHE A 182 -21.02 -8.04 5.96
N ALA A 183 -21.73 -7.11 6.61
CA ALA A 183 -23.12 -7.28 6.97
C ALA A 183 -24.01 -7.23 5.71
N TRP A 184 -24.84 -8.25 5.53
CA TRP A 184 -25.65 -8.41 4.32
C TRP A 184 -26.96 -9.12 4.62
N HIS A 185 -28.05 -8.65 4.02
CA HIS A 185 -29.41 -9.14 4.31
C HIS A 185 -30.16 -9.64 3.06
N ALA A 186 -29.66 -9.39 1.86
CA ALA A 186 -30.38 -9.66 0.62
C ALA A 186 -30.24 -11.09 0.09
N GLY A 187 -29.58 -11.99 0.84
CA GLY A 187 -29.35 -13.37 0.42
C GLY A 187 -28.15 -13.53 -0.54
N PRO A 188 -27.92 -14.74 -1.06
CA PRO A 188 -26.88 -15.02 -2.05
C PRO A 188 -27.28 -14.43 -3.42
N GLY A 189 -26.28 -14.22 -4.28
CA GLY A 189 -26.49 -13.70 -5.63
C GLY A 189 -25.17 -13.31 -6.27
N TRP A 190 -25.21 -12.38 -7.25
CA TRP A 190 -24.01 -11.89 -7.90
C TRP A 190 -24.10 -10.42 -8.27
N PHE A 191 -22.95 -9.81 -8.49
CA PHE A 191 -22.82 -8.48 -9.04
C PHE A 191 -22.86 -8.50 -10.57
N TYR A 192 -23.50 -7.50 -11.16
CA TYR A 192 -23.56 -7.26 -12.59
C TYR A 192 -23.33 -5.77 -12.88
N GLY A 193 -22.65 -5.45 -13.98
CA GLY A 193 -22.34 -4.10 -14.40
C GLY A 193 -20.84 -3.89 -14.53
N LYS A 194 -20.28 -2.91 -13.80
CA LYS A 194 -18.83 -2.65 -13.75
C LYS A 194 -18.05 -3.80 -13.13
N SER A 195 -18.67 -4.53 -12.20
CA SER A 195 -18.15 -5.77 -11.64
C SER A 195 -19.00 -6.98 -12.00
N ARG A 196 -18.38 -8.16 -11.94
CA ARG A 196 -19.02 -9.46 -12.11
C ARG A 196 -18.41 -10.44 -11.11
N GLY A 197 -19.12 -10.73 -10.04
CA GLY A 197 -18.64 -11.60 -8.98
C GLY A 197 -19.75 -12.17 -8.14
N ASP A 198 -19.54 -13.39 -7.64
CA ASP A 198 -20.49 -14.09 -6.80
C ASP A 198 -20.41 -13.57 -5.36
N LEU A 199 -21.58 -13.31 -4.79
CA LEU A 199 -21.76 -12.98 -3.38
C LEU A 199 -22.24 -14.24 -2.67
N VAL A 200 -21.36 -14.78 -1.82
CA VAL A 200 -21.63 -16.00 -1.07
C VAL A 200 -22.11 -15.64 0.32
N GLU A 201 -23.34 -16.04 0.64
CA GLU A 201 -23.88 -15.86 1.98
C GLU A 201 -23.18 -16.76 3.00
N VAL A 202 -22.77 -16.19 4.13
CA VAL A 202 -22.04 -16.91 5.19
C VAL A 202 -22.99 -17.35 6.29
N ILE A 203 -23.77 -16.40 6.80
CA ILE A 203 -24.86 -16.64 7.75
C ILE A 203 -26.10 -15.99 7.14
N GLU A 204 -27.15 -16.80 7.00
CA GLU A 204 -28.42 -16.45 6.39
C GLU A 204 -28.93 -15.09 6.89
N HIS A 205 -29.12 -14.17 5.94
CA HIS A 205 -29.58 -12.80 6.13
C HIS A 205 -28.81 -11.98 7.17
N GLN A 206 -27.54 -12.32 7.45
CA GLN A 206 -26.69 -11.57 8.38
C GLN A 206 -25.38 -11.12 7.78
N SER A 207 -24.73 -11.96 6.97
CA SER A 207 -23.42 -11.64 6.42
C SER A 207 -23.12 -12.40 5.14
N ALA A 208 -22.29 -11.79 4.29
CA ALA A 208 -21.81 -12.41 3.06
C ALA A 208 -20.32 -12.11 2.82
N VAL A 209 -19.73 -12.88 1.93
CA VAL A 209 -18.38 -12.66 1.40
C VAL A 209 -18.40 -12.47 -0.12
N VAL A 210 -17.49 -11.63 -0.60
CA VAL A 210 -17.22 -11.41 -2.02
C VAL A 210 -15.74 -11.13 -2.20
N GLU A 211 -15.17 -11.42 -3.37
CA GLU A 211 -13.79 -11.04 -3.67
C GLU A 211 -13.61 -9.52 -3.61
N ILE A 212 -12.48 -9.07 -3.04
CA ILE A 212 -12.25 -7.63 -2.86
C ILE A 212 -12.25 -6.86 -4.18
N ASP A 213 -11.71 -7.46 -5.25
CA ASP A 213 -11.69 -6.87 -6.60
C ASP A 213 -13.09 -6.42 -7.02
N ASP A 214 -14.10 -7.25 -6.74
CA ASP A 214 -15.48 -6.99 -7.12
C ASP A 214 -16.13 -5.81 -6.39
N LEU A 215 -15.67 -5.50 -5.17
CA LEU A 215 -16.12 -4.34 -4.41
C LEU A 215 -15.31 -3.07 -4.71
N LEU A 216 -14.11 -3.21 -5.27
CA LEU A 216 -13.29 -2.07 -5.66
C LEU A 216 -13.68 -1.54 -7.05
N ARG A 217 -14.08 -2.40 -7.99
CA ARG A 217 -14.46 -1.99 -9.36
C ARG A 217 -15.57 -0.92 -9.43
N PRO A 218 -16.62 -0.92 -8.59
CA PRO A 218 -17.63 0.16 -8.58
C PRO A 218 -17.05 1.57 -8.35
N TYR A 219 -15.92 1.70 -7.65
CA TYR A 219 -15.26 3.00 -7.42
C TYR A 219 -14.68 3.65 -8.68
N LEU A 220 -14.49 2.87 -9.76
CA LEU A 220 -14.04 3.37 -11.06
C LEU A 220 -15.17 4.05 -11.85
N GLY A 221 -16.38 4.13 -11.28
CA GLY A 221 -17.58 4.66 -11.90
C GLY A 221 -18.30 3.67 -12.82
N GLY A 222 -19.47 4.09 -13.30
CA GLY A 222 -20.45 3.21 -13.96
C GLY A 222 -21.38 2.54 -12.94
N ASP A 223 -22.47 1.95 -13.41
CA ASP A 223 -23.42 1.29 -12.53
C ASP A 223 -23.02 -0.17 -12.25
N THR A 224 -23.15 -0.57 -10.98
CA THR A 224 -23.07 -1.96 -10.53
C THR A 224 -24.33 -2.28 -9.74
N PHE A 225 -24.88 -3.47 -9.94
CA PHE A 225 -26.08 -3.95 -9.29
C PHE A 225 -25.85 -5.35 -8.72
N PHE A 226 -26.47 -5.64 -7.60
CA PHE A 226 -26.65 -6.98 -7.08
C PHE A 226 -28.01 -7.52 -7.52
N THR A 227 -28.04 -8.80 -7.85
CA THR A 227 -29.24 -9.54 -8.24
C THR A 227 -29.19 -10.97 -7.68
N THR A 228 -30.35 -11.56 -7.44
CA THR A 228 -30.52 -12.95 -7.00
C THR A 228 -30.80 -13.87 -8.21
N ASP A 229 -30.89 -15.18 -7.98
CA ASP A 229 -31.14 -16.19 -9.03
C ASP A 229 -32.39 -15.91 -9.90
N ASP A 230 -33.39 -15.22 -9.36
CA ASP A 230 -34.62 -14.88 -10.10
C ASP A 230 -34.41 -13.73 -11.13
N ASP A 231 -33.29 -13.00 -11.05
CA ASP A 231 -32.90 -11.81 -11.85
C ASP A 231 -34.06 -10.86 -12.22
N GLU A 232 -34.97 -10.61 -11.28
CA GLU A 232 -36.06 -9.66 -11.49
C GLU A 232 -35.49 -8.22 -11.54
N PRO A 233 -35.61 -7.48 -12.67
CA PRO A 233 -35.00 -6.16 -12.82
C PRO A 233 -35.43 -5.15 -11.76
N ASP A 234 -36.67 -5.26 -11.29
CA ASP A 234 -37.27 -4.37 -10.27
C ASP A 234 -36.76 -4.67 -8.84
N GLN A 235 -36.09 -5.80 -8.63
CA GLN A 235 -35.55 -6.22 -7.33
C GLN A 235 -34.04 -5.99 -7.21
N ARG A 236 -33.39 -5.48 -8.26
CA ARG A 236 -31.94 -5.24 -8.28
C ARG A 236 -31.54 -4.15 -7.29
N ILE A 237 -30.49 -4.42 -6.52
CA ILE A 237 -29.94 -3.48 -5.53
C ILE A 237 -28.75 -2.77 -6.16
N LYS A 238 -28.81 -1.44 -6.30
CA LYS A 238 -27.66 -0.66 -6.77
C LYS A 238 -26.52 -0.73 -5.73
N ILE A 239 -25.33 -1.09 -6.19
CA ILE A 239 -24.11 -1.20 -5.40
C ILE A 239 -23.30 0.07 -5.59
N ASP A 240 -23.32 0.93 -4.57
CA ASP A 240 -22.53 2.16 -4.47
C ASP A 240 -21.74 2.11 -3.15
N PRO A 241 -20.67 1.30 -3.10
CA PRO A 241 -19.99 1.01 -1.85
C PRO A 241 -19.20 2.24 -1.39
N ILE A 242 -19.29 2.55 -0.09
CA ILE A 242 -18.41 3.52 0.57
C ILE A 242 -17.53 2.87 1.65
N ILE A 243 -17.56 1.53 1.74
CA ILE A 243 -16.87 0.74 2.76
C ILE A 243 -15.35 0.95 2.78
N PHE A 244 -14.76 1.35 1.65
CA PHE A 244 -13.34 1.69 1.52
C PHE A 244 -13.07 3.20 1.45
N GLY A 245 -13.98 4.03 1.95
CA GLY A 245 -13.90 5.48 1.81
C GLY A 245 -14.82 6.00 0.72
N ARG A 246 -15.01 7.31 0.68
CA ARG A 246 -15.69 8.03 -0.42
C ARG A 246 -14.73 8.48 -1.53
N GLU A 247 -13.46 8.57 -1.18
CA GLU A 247 -12.38 9.02 -2.04
C GLU A 247 -11.81 7.80 -2.78
N SER A 248 -11.67 7.89 -4.11
CA SER A 248 -11.32 6.73 -4.94
C SER A 248 -9.82 6.53 -5.15
N SER A 249 -8.95 7.49 -4.83
CA SER A 249 -7.50 7.39 -5.08
C SER A 249 -6.87 6.21 -4.35
N HIS A 250 -7.27 5.94 -3.11
CA HIS A 250 -6.77 4.76 -2.38
C HIS A 250 -7.22 3.45 -3.04
N VAL A 251 -8.46 3.41 -3.51
CA VAL A 251 -9.03 2.26 -4.23
C VAL A 251 -8.33 2.07 -5.57
N ILE A 252 -8.12 3.14 -6.34
CA ILE A 252 -7.39 3.12 -7.62
C ILE A 252 -5.95 2.65 -7.41
N ALA A 253 -5.26 3.15 -6.37
CA ALA A 253 -3.89 2.74 -6.06
C ALA A 253 -3.80 1.25 -5.65
N LEU A 254 -4.78 0.75 -4.89
CA LEU A 254 -4.84 -0.67 -4.51
C LEU A 254 -5.17 -1.56 -5.72
N LEU A 255 -6.22 -1.22 -6.47
CA LEU A 255 -6.63 -1.92 -7.68
C LEU A 255 -5.48 -2.00 -8.68
N GLY A 256 -4.77 -0.88 -8.86
CA GLY A 256 -3.56 -0.88 -9.66
C GLY A 256 -2.57 -1.92 -9.15
N ALA A 257 -2.20 -1.90 -7.86
CA ALA A 257 -1.23 -2.86 -7.34
C ALA A 257 -1.67 -4.33 -7.49
N MET A 258 -2.97 -4.60 -7.48
CA MET A 258 -3.54 -5.92 -7.79
C MET A 258 -3.35 -6.27 -9.27
N ASP A 259 -3.74 -5.38 -10.18
CA ASP A 259 -3.56 -5.57 -11.64
C ASP A 259 -2.07 -5.73 -12.03
N ALA A 260 -1.19 -4.99 -11.38
CA ALA A 260 0.26 -5.07 -11.60
C ALA A 260 0.80 -6.46 -11.27
N ARG A 261 0.28 -7.08 -10.20
CA ARG A 261 0.68 -8.41 -9.75
C ARG A 261 0.30 -9.47 -10.79
N ASP A 262 -0.88 -9.34 -11.38
CA ASP A 262 -1.50 -10.38 -12.20
C ASP A 262 -1.34 -10.13 -13.73
N GLY A 263 -0.67 -9.03 -14.13
CA GLY A 263 -0.53 -8.59 -15.52
C GLY A 263 0.74 -9.07 -16.27
N PRO A 264 0.83 -8.83 -17.59
CA PRO A 264 1.90 -9.36 -18.45
C PRO A 264 3.31 -8.74 -18.28
N ASP A 265 3.51 -7.80 -17.37
CA ASP A 265 4.79 -7.12 -17.09
C ASP A 265 4.98 -6.90 -15.56
N THR A 266 4.64 -7.92 -14.76
CA THR A 266 4.61 -7.83 -13.28
C THR A 266 5.89 -7.28 -12.66
N ASP A 267 7.05 -7.71 -13.15
CA ASP A 267 8.36 -7.34 -12.60
C ASP A 267 8.65 -5.83 -12.71
N ASP A 268 8.05 -5.15 -13.70
CA ASP A 268 8.24 -3.72 -13.95
C ASP A 268 7.17 -2.86 -13.27
N HIS A 269 5.94 -3.35 -13.21
CA HIS A 269 4.79 -2.56 -12.78
C HIS A 269 4.48 -2.70 -11.29
N ALA A 270 4.59 -3.91 -10.73
CA ALA A 270 4.21 -4.18 -9.36
C ALA A 270 5.03 -3.38 -8.34
N PRO A 271 6.38 -3.29 -8.44
CA PRO A 271 7.18 -2.52 -7.49
C PRO A 271 6.75 -1.05 -7.35
N HIS A 272 6.50 -0.40 -8.50
CA HIS A 272 6.08 1.00 -8.54
C HIS A 272 4.70 1.19 -7.92
N ALA A 273 3.75 0.33 -8.29
CA ALA A 273 2.40 0.35 -7.73
C ALA A 273 2.35 0.11 -6.22
N ILE A 274 3.17 -0.82 -5.71
CA ILE A 274 3.29 -1.11 -4.28
C ILE A 274 3.77 0.13 -3.54
N TRP A 275 4.86 0.77 -3.99
CA TRP A 275 5.36 1.99 -3.36
C TRP A 275 4.31 3.11 -3.35
N ARG A 276 3.57 3.27 -4.45
CA ARG A 276 2.51 4.28 -4.57
C ARG A 276 1.36 4.03 -3.61
N SER A 277 0.83 2.80 -3.58
CA SER A 277 -0.23 2.45 -2.63
C SER A 277 0.26 2.58 -1.18
N ALA A 278 1.51 2.20 -0.90
CA ALA A 278 2.11 2.32 0.43
C ALA A 278 2.22 3.78 0.90
N MET A 279 2.53 4.71 -0.01
CA MET A 279 2.70 6.12 0.32
C MET A 279 1.40 6.75 0.83
N MET A 280 0.24 6.30 0.37
CA MET A 280 -1.07 6.81 0.79
C MET A 280 -1.53 6.31 2.15
N ARG A 281 -0.85 5.31 2.71
CA ARG A 281 -1.29 4.60 3.90
C ARG A 281 -0.61 5.15 5.16
N THR A 282 -1.13 4.76 6.31
CA THR A 282 -0.64 5.16 7.64
C THR A 282 -0.52 3.98 8.58
N SER A 283 0.37 4.14 9.56
CA SER A 283 0.53 3.24 10.69
C SER A 283 0.67 4.05 11.99
N SER A 284 0.41 3.42 13.14
CA SER A 284 0.69 4.02 14.44
C SER A 284 2.19 4.15 14.71
N ARG A 285 3.01 3.27 14.12
CA ARG A 285 4.47 3.30 14.21
C ARG A 285 5.05 3.62 12.84
N PRO A 286 5.84 4.69 12.68
CA PRO A 286 6.44 5.03 11.40
C PRO A 286 7.23 3.89 10.74
N VAL A 287 7.95 3.07 11.51
CA VAL A 287 8.74 1.94 10.99
C VAL A 287 7.87 0.85 10.35
N ASP A 288 6.64 0.66 10.84
CA ASP A 288 5.73 -0.35 10.32
C ASP A 288 5.28 -0.04 8.89
N MET A 289 5.41 1.21 8.42
CA MET A 289 5.20 1.55 7.00
C MET A 289 6.13 0.76 6.06
N VAL A 290 7.31 0.37 6.57
CA VAL A 290 8.31 -0.41 5.83
C VAL A 290 8.07 -1.89 6.03
N PHE A 291 7.87 -2.35 7.28
CA PHE A 291 7.62 -3.76 7.57
C PHE A 291 6.33 -4.27 6.92
N SER A 292 5.32 -3.40 6.73
CA SER A 292 4.07 -3.77 6.08
C SER A 292 4.22 -4.10 4.60
N ILE A 293 5.33 -3.71 3.95
CA ILE A 293 5.54 -3.92 2.51
C ILE A 293 6.81 -4.70 2.17
N MET A 294 7.74 -4.90 3.11
CA MET A 294 9.03 -5.57 2.82
C MET A 294 8.85 -6.94 2.13
N GLY A 295 7.86 -7.73 2.57
CA GLY A 295 7.58 -9.05 1.99
C GLY A 295 7.05 -8.98 0.56
N LEU A 296 6.37 -7.90 0.18
CA LEU A 296 5.92 -7.68 -1.20
C LEU A 296 7.08 -7.46 -2.17
N PHE A 297 8.25 -7.08 -1.65
CA PHE A 297 9.50 -6.98 -2.40
C PHE A 297 10.44 -8.18 -2.16
N ASN A 298 9.95 -9.27 -1.55
CA ASN A 298 10.77 -10.42 -1.17
C ASN A 298 11.96 -10.06 -0.25
N VAL A 299 11.78 -9.03 0.58
CA VAL A 299 12.75 -8.57 1.57
C VAL A 299 12.28 -8.93 2.98
N ILE A 300 13.21 -9.33 3.84
CA ILE A 300 12.97 -9.54 5.27
C ILE A 300 14.00 -8.72 6.05
N LEU A 301 13.53 -7.70 6.76
CA LEU A 301 14.33 -6.92 7.71
C LEU A 301 14.10 -7.46 9.13
N ASP A 302 15.11 -7.37 9.99
CA ASP A 302 14.94 -7.67 11.42
C ASP A 302 14.29 -6.47 12.13
N PRO A 303 13.06 -6.58 12.64
CA PRO A 303 12.38 -5.44 13.28
C PRO A 303 13.10 -4.91 14.51
N ARG A 304 13.99 -5.70 15.13
CA ARG A 304 14.74 -5.31 16.33
C ARG A 304 15.89 -4.35 16.01
N SER A 305 16.28 -4.24 14.74
CA SER A 305 17.34 -3.35 14.29
C SER A 305 16.91 -1.88 14.17
N PHE A 306 15.62 -1.57 14.39
CA PHE A 306 15.06 -0.24 14.15
C PHE A 306 14.25 0.25 15.36
N ASP A 307 14.32 1.55 15.66
CA ASP A 307 13.39 2.18 16.59
C ASP A 307 11.98 2.26 15.97
N LYS A 308 10.94 2.29 16.81
CA LYS A 308 9.54 2.41 16.35
C LYS A 308 9.27 3.63 15.45
N ASN A 309 10.06 4.70 15.60
CA ASN A 309 9.95 5.93 14.81
C ASN A 309 10.93 5.99 13.64
N ASP A 310 11.81 5.00 13.47
CA ASP A 310 12.86 5.00 12.44
C ASP A 310 12.33 4.54 11.08
N ARG A 311 11.48 5.38 10.46
CA ARG A 311 10.98 5.13 9.11
C ARG A 311 12.06 5.28 8.06
N ILE A 312 12.96 6.26 8.21
CA ILE A 312 13.96 6.59 7.20
C ILE A 312 15.03 5.51 7.12
N GLY A 313 15.61 5.11 8.26
CA GLY A 313 16.61 4.04 8.31
C GLY A 313 16.06 2.71 7.79
N ALA A 314 14.84 2.36 8.18
CA ALA A 314 14.18 1.17 7.65
C ALA A 314 13.90 1.27 6.14
N THR A 315 13.54 2.45 5.63
CA THR A 315 13.33 2.65 4.17
C THR A 315 14.63 2.52 3.39
N ILE A 316 15.73 3.08 3.90
CA ILE A 316 17.08 2.88 3.32
C ILE A 316 17.43 1.40 3.31
N ALA A 317 17.25 0.70 4.42
CA ALA A 317 17.54 -0.73 4.50
C ALA A 317 16.71 -1.56 3.50
N LEU A 318 15.41 -1.26 3.36
CA LEU A 318 14.54 -1.91 2.38
C LEU A 318 15.00 -1.63 0.94
N ALA A 319 15.21 -0.36 0.59
CA ALA A 319 15.64 0.06 -0.74
C ALA A 319 16.97 -0.60 -1.14
N ARG A 320 17.92 -0.68 -0.20
CA ARG A 320 19.21 -1.34 -0.41
C ARG A 320 19.08 -2.82 -0.67
N GLU A 321 18.25 -3.51 0.11
CA GLU A 321 18.05 -4.94 -0.04
C GLU A 321 17.29 -5.28 -1.34
N ILE A 322 16.33 -4.44 -1.75
CA ILE A 322 15.67 -4.53 -3.07
C ILE A 322 16.72 -4.50 -4.18
N LEU A 323 17.60 -3.50 -4.18
CA LEU A 323 18.64 -3.35 -5.21
C LEU A 323 19.66 -4.50 -5.16
N ARG A 324 20.04 -4.94 -3.95
CA ARG A 324 21.00 -6.05 -3.77
C ARG A 324 20.49 -7.35 -4.37
N GLN A 325 19.19 -7.58 -4.37
CA GLN A 325 18.54 -8.74 -4.98
C GLN A 325 18.28 -8.59 -6.49
N GLY A 326 18.70 -7.47 -7.10
CA GLY A 326 18.51 -7.20 -8.53
C GLY A 326 17.24 -6.43 -8.86
N GLY A 327 16.52 -5.91 -7.87
CA GLY A 327 15.37 -5.03 -8.08
C GLY A 327 15.78 -3.67 -8.64
N LYS A 328 14.79 -2.92 -9.13
CA LYS A 328 14.94 -1.58 -9.72
C LYS A 328 14.64 -0.48 -8.69
N PRO A 329 15.21 0.73 -8.81
CA PRO A 329 14.87 1.89 -7.97
C PRO A 329 13.49 2.48 -8.33
N SER A 330 12.45 1.65 -8.27
CA SER A 330 11.08 1.97 -8.69
C SER A 330 10.43 3.10 -7.87
N TRP A 331 10.97 3.41 -6.69
CA TRP A 331 10.52 4.52 -5.86
C TRP A 331 10.78 5.90 -6.47
N LEU A 332 11.72 6.03 -7.41
CA LEU A 332 12.00 7.30 -8.10
C LEU A 332 10.77 7.84 -8.83
N GLY A 333 9.88 6.95 -9.25
CA GLY A 333 8.67 7.26 -10.00
C GLY A 333 7.39 7.41 -9.17
N VAL A 334 7.44 7.27 -7.84
CA VAL A 334 6.23 7.13 -7.01
C VAL A 334 5.28 8.30 -7.14
N SER A 335 5.83 9.51 -7.06
CA SER A 335 5.10 10.74 -7.31
C SER A 335 6.06 11.81 -7.81
N PHE A 336 5.58 12.60 -8.75
CA PHE A 336 6.22 13.81 -9.25
C PHE A 336 5.51 15.07 -8.72
N SER A 337 4.27 14.96 -8.26
CA SER A 337 3.52 16.06 -7.66
C SER A 337 3.88 16.34 -6.20
N ILE A 338 4.58 15.41 -5.54
CA ILE A 338 5.08 15.57 -4.17
C ILE A 338 6.56 16.01 -4.20
N PRO A 339 6.93 17.05 -3.42
CA PRO A 339 8.31 17.49 -3.30
C PRO A 339 9.26 16.35 -2.86
N PRO A 340 10.55 16.37 -3.28
CA PRO A 340 11.55 15.41 -2.83
C PRO A 340 11.74 15.42 -1.31
N SER A 341 12.04 14.26 -0.72
CA SER A 341 12.28 14.19 0.72
C SER A 341 13.61 14.82 1.09
N ARG A 342 13.63 15.60 2.16
CA ARG A 342 14.90 16.18 2.66
C ARG A 342 15.84 15.12 3.22
N ALA A 343 15.28 14.08 3.83
CA ALA A 343 16.06 13.02 4.47
C ALA A 343 16.62 12.00 3.47
N ILE A 344 15.94 11.78 2.33
CA ILE A 344 16.38 10.89 1.26
C ILE A 344 15.77 11.33 -0.06
N SER A 345 16.46 12.20 -0.79
CA SER A 345 15.84 12.96 -1.90
C SER A 345 15.39 12.11 -3.09
N THR A 346 15.82 10.84 -3.19
CA THR A 346 15.31 9.93 -4.23
C THR A 346 13.86 9.52 -3.99
N PHE A 347 13.34 9.66 -2.77
CA PHE A 347 11.92 9.47 -2.46
C PHE A 347 11.21 10.83 -2.44
N PRO A 348 9.91 10.87 -2.72
CA PRO A 348 9.10 12.04 -2.35
C PRO A 348 8.99 12.14 -0.83
N GLU A 349 8.66 13.33 -0.32
CA GLU A 349 8.49 13.58 1.11
C GLU A 349 7.43 12.64 1.71
N PHE A 350 7.82 11.94 2.78
CA PHE A 350 6.96 10.93 3.38
C PHE A 350 5.79 11.57 4.14
N PRO A 351 4.56 11.08 3.97
CA PRO A 351 3.42 11.56 4.74
C PRO A 351 3.59 11.30 6.24
N MET A 352 3.04 12.19 7.04
CA MET A 352 2.94 12.04 8.49
C MET A 352 2.05 10.85 8.82
N THR A 353 2.57 9.93 9.63
CA THR A 353 1.83 8.77 10.11
C THR A 353 1.06 9.10 11.39
N ARG A 354 -0.19 8.66 11.50
CA ARG A 354 -1.03 8.77 12.71
C ARG A 354 -1.74 7.45 13.01
N VAL A 355 -2.10 7.25 14.29
CA VAL A 355 -2.77 6.04 14.79
C VAL A 355 -4.15 5.84 14.12
N GLU A 356 -4.89 6.93 13.96
CA GLU A 356 -6.18 7.01 13.29
C GLU A 356 -6.14 8.15 12.27
N GLY A 357 -6.80 7.95 11.13
CA GLY A 357 -7.00 8.96 10.11
C GLY A 357 -6.21 8.71 8.83
N LYS A 358 -6.14 9.76 8.02
CA LYS A 358 -5.62 9.73 6.65
C LYS A 358 -4.15 10.18 6.63
N ALA A 359 -3.39 9.75 5.62
CA ALA A 359 -2.01 10.17 5.44
C ALA A 359 -1.95 11.65 5.03
N LEU A 360 -1.17 12.46 5.75
CA LEU A 360 -1.11 13.91 5.56
C LEU A 360 0.29 14.35 5.14
N ILE A 361 0.37 15.34 4.26
CA ILE A 361 1.63 15.95 3.82
C ILE A 361 1.59 17.47 4.03
N ARG A 362 2.75 18.05 4.33
CA ARG A 362 2.91 19.50 4.40
C ARG A 362 3.15 20.05 2.99
N THR A 363 2.32 20.99 2.59
CA THR A 363 2.46 21.77 1.36
C THR A 363 2.64 23.24 1.72
N ASP A 364 3.05 24.08 0.76
CA ASP A 364 3.13 25.53 0.95
C ASP A 364 1.78 26.15 1.35
N ASN A 365 0.68 25.51 0.94
CA ASN A 365 -0.70 25.89 1.25
C ASN A 365 -1.24 25.22 2.54
N GLY A 366 -0.35 24.69 3.39
CA GLY A 366 -0.71 24.02 4.64
C GLY A 366 -0.69 22.49 4.56
N THR A 367 -1.23 21.84 5.58
CA THR A 367 -1.29 20.37 5.64
C THR A 367 -2.49 19.87 4.85
N LYS A 368 -2.26 18.99 3.87
CA LYS A 368 -3.30 18.37 3.04
C LYS A 368 -3.27 16.85 3.17
N GLU A 369 -4.39 16.21 2.84
CA GLU A 369 -4.40 14.76 2.64
C GLU A 369 -3.56 14.42 1.41
N ILE A 370 -2.73 13.38 1.50
CA ILE A 370 -1.90 12.98 0.36
C ILE A 370 -2.76 12.69 -0.88
N ALA A 371 -3.90 12.02 -0.71
CA ALA A 371 -4.81 11.70 -1.80
C ALA A 371 -5.27 12.93 -2.60
N GLU A 372 -5.52 14.05 -1.93
CA GLU A 372 -5.89 15.32 -2.58
C GLU A 372 -4.74 15.91 -3.41
N VAL A 373 -3.49 15.63 -3.04
CA VAL A 373 -2.31 16.13 -3.74
C VAL A 373 -2.01 15.32 -5.00
N ILE A 374 -2.29 14.02 -4.98
CA ILE A 374 -1.91 13.08 -6.05
C ILE A 374 -3.10 12.58 -6.88
N GLN A 375 -4.31 13.08 -6.61
CA GLN A 375 -5.58 12.60 -7.17
C GLN A 375 -5.52 12.33 -8.68
N ASP A 376 -5.04 13.30 -9.47
CA ASP A 376 -4.98 13.18 -10.92
C ASP A 376 -3.80 12.33 -11.43
N GLU A 377 -2.75 12.17 -10.62
CA GLU A 377 -1.53 11.44 -10.97
C GLU A 377 -1.78 9.93 -11.09
N PHE A 378 -2.74 9.38 -10.35
CA PHE A 378 -3.03 7.94 -10.38
C PHE A 378 -3.61 7.45 -11.69
N LEU A 379 -4.50 8.24 -12.29
CA LEU A 379 -5.07 7.92 -13.59
C LEU A 379 -4.10 8.26 -14.73
N ALA A 380 -3.23 9.25 -14.52
CA ALA A 380 -2.33 9.76 -15.57
C ALA A 380 -0.99 9.02 -15.68
N ALA A 381 -0.44 8.51 -14.59
CA ALA A 381 0.91 7.95 -14.52
C ALA A 381 0.93 6.69 -13.65
N TRP A 382 0.37 5.60 -14.15
CA TRP A 382 0.23 4.29 -13.51
C TRP A 382 1.58 3.59 -13.27
N SER A 383 2.40 3.44 -14.31
CA SER A 383 3.69 2.74 -14.26
C SER A 383 4.74 3.47 -15.11
N LEU A 384 6.02 3.12 -14.92
CA LEU A 384 7.12 3.62 -15.74
C LEU A 384 7.64 2.54 -16.68
N ARG A 385 7.72 2.85 -17.98
CA ARG A 385 8.53 2.11 -18.96
C ARG A 385 9.87 2.78 -19.17
N GLU A 386 10.84 2.03 -19.68
CA GLU A 386 12.21 2.54 -19.92
C GLU A 386 12.79 3.20 -18.66
N ALA A 387 12.43 2.64 -17.50
CA ALA A 387 12.86 3.15 -16.21
C ALA A 387 14.33 2.82 -15.95
N ILE A 388 14.90 3.42 -14.92
CA ILE A 388 16.26 3.07 -14.48
C ILE A 388 16.28 1.59 -14.05
N GLU A 389 17.08 0.80 -14.77
CA GLU A 389 17.09 -0.67 -14.65
C GLU A 389 17.97 -1.18 -13.49
N LYS A 390 18.97 -0.40 -13.08
CA LYS A 390 19.96 -0.83 -12.08
C LYS A 390 20.37 0.33 -11.19
N GLY A 391 20.72 0.00 -9.96
CA GLY A 391 21.33 0.92 -9.03
C GLY A 391 21.86 0.21 -7.80
N SER A 392 22.51 0.98 -6.92
CA SER A 392 22.90 0.53 -5.59
C SER A 392 22.71 1.67 -4.60
N MET A 393 22.47 1.36 -3.32
CA MET A 393 22.30 2.39 -2.29
C MET A 393 23.23 2.13 -1.11
N ASP A 394 23.87 3.18 -0.60
CA ASP A 394 24.72 3.13 0.59
C ASP A 394 23.93 3.29 1.89
N GLU A 395 24.60 3.10 3.04
CA GLU A 395 24.01 3.23 4.39
C GLU A 395 23.44 4.63 4.66
N ASP A 396 23.97 5.66 3.99
CA ASP A 396 23.57 7.05 4.16
C ASP A 396 22.39 7.44 3.26
N GLY A 397 21.87 6.49 2.46
CA GLY A 397 20.74 6.70 1.57
C GLY A 397 21.10 7.36 0.23
N TYR A 398 22.37 7.34 -0.18
CA TYR A 398 22.75 7.74 -1.53
C TYR A 398 22.50 6.60 -2.52
N LEU A 399 21.66 6.85 -3.53
CA LEU A 399 21.40 5.98 -4.67
C LEU A 399 22.38 6.29 -5.80
N THR A 400 23.18 5.29 -6.17
CA THR A 400 24.01 5.30 -7.37
C THR A 400 23.26 4.64 -8.53
N PHE A 401 23.14 5.33 -9.66
CA PHE A 401 22.53 4.83 -10.90
C PHE A 401 23.04 5.59 -12.13
N SER A 402 22.81 5.04 -13.32
CA SER A 402 23.12 5.68 -14.60
C SER A 402 21.82 5.99 -15.35
N SER A 403 21.74 7.18 -15.97
CA SER A 403 20.62 7.53 -16.83
C SER A 403 20.98 8.62 -17.83
N LYS A 404 20.12 8.79 -18.84
CA LYS A 404 20.19 9.91 -19.78
C LYS A 404 19.96 11.23 -19.06
N ALA A 405 20.84 12.20 -19.26
CA ALA A 405 20.73 13.51 -18.65
C ALA A 405 21.31 14.63 -19.51
N ALA A 406 20.89 15.86 -19.20
CA ALA A 406 21.46 17.07 -19.78
C ALA A 406 21.76 18.13 -18.71
N ARG A 407 22.78 18.95 -18.96
CA ARG A 407 23.08 20.13 -18.12
C ARG A 407 21.97 21.16 -18.29
N ILE A 408 21.53 21.74 -17.18
CA ILE A 408 20.54 22.81 -17.21
C ILE A 408 20.98 24.01 -16.38
N VAL A 409 20.45 25.18 -16.74
CA VAL A 409 20.66 26.45 -16.02
C VAL A 409 19.32 27.18 -15.87
N PRO A 410 19.17 28.09 -14.89
CA PRO A 410 17.96 28.88 -14.77
C PRO A 410 17.63 29.62 -16.07
N GLY A 411 16.41 29.44 -16.57
CA GLY A 411 15.93 30.04 -17.80
C GLY A 411 15.85 31.56 -17.67
N ARG A 412 16.40 32.29 -18.64
CA ARG A 412 16.22 33.75 -18.72
C ARG A 412 14.92 34.05 -19.45
N CYS A 413 14.06 34.89 -18.87
CA CYS A 413 12.89 35.42 -19.56
C CYS A 413 13.34 36.12 -20.86
N PRO A 414 12.81 35.75 -22.04
CA PRO A 414 13.23 36.40 -23.28
C PRO A 414 12.78 37.87 -23.23
N SER A 415 13.73 38.80 -23.18
CA SER A 415 13.44 40.17 -23.60
C SER A 415 12.87 40.12 -25.02
N ALA A 416 11.83 40.92 -25.29
CA ALA A 416 10.95 40.87 -26.46
C ALA A 416 11.59 41.09 -27.86
N SER A 417 12.88 40.79 -28.04
CA SER A 417 13.62 40.99 -29.28
C SER A 417 14.75 39.98 -29.46
N THR A 418 14.46 38.68 -29.46
CA THR A 418 15.33 37.71 -30.13
C THR A 418 14.49 36.60 -30.74
N SER A 419 14.28 36.70 -32.04
CA SER A 419 13.81 35.60 -32.87
C SER A 419 14.87 34.49 -32.91
N ASP A 420 14.43 33.26 -32.65
CA ASP A 420 15.00 32.03 -33.20
C ASP A 420 16.42 31.63 -32.75
N THR A 421 16.66 31.60 -31.43
CA THR A 421 17.73 30.75 -30.88
C THR A 421 17.10 29.41 -30.52
N GLY A 422 17.57 28.29 -31.09
CA GLY A 422 17.10 26.91 -30.81
C GLY A 422 17.32 26.42 -29.37
N ARG A 423 16.96 27.25 -28.40
CA ARG A 423 16.98 27.01 -26.96
C ARG A 423 15.76 26.19 -26.57
N ILE A 424 15.99 25.18 -25.74
CA ILE A 424 14.93 24.34 -25.21
C ILE A 424 14.74 24.73 -23.75
N VAL A 425 13.57 25.29 -23.43
CA VAL A 425 13.21 25.68 -22.07
C VAL A 425 12.13 24.74 -21.57
N VAL A 426 12.32 24.21 -20.35
CA VAL A 426 11.36 23.35 -19.66
C VAL A 426 10.98 23.98 -18.32
N LYS A 427 9.78 23.66 -17.83
CA LYS A 427 9.32 24.03 -16.49
C LYS A 427 9.39 22.83 -15.56
N ASP A 428 9.90 23.04 -14.36
CA ASP A 428 9.79 22.05 -13.29
C ASP A 428 8.39 22.12 -12.63
N GLU A 429 8.10 21.17 -11.73
CA GLU A 429 6.81 21.12 -11.00
C GLU A 429 6.64 22.30 -10.03
N ASP A 430 7.71 23.01 -9.69
CA ASP A 430 7.70 24.25 -8.91
C ASP A 430 7.50 25.50 -9.80
N SER A 431 7.22 25.31 -11.09
CA SER A 431 6.99 26.35 -12.11
C SER A 431 8.21 27.21 -12.46
N ASN A 432 9.42 26.82 -12.08
CA ASN A 432 10.66 27.49 -12.48
C ASN A 432 11.04 27.13 -13.92
N ASP A 433 11.55 28.13 -14.65
CA ASP A 433 12.05 27.94 -16.02
C ASP A 433 13.51 27.46 -16.00
N TRP A 434 13.81 26.46 -16.82
CA TRP A 434 15.14 25.87 -16.98
C TRP A 434 15.52 25.76 -18.45
N GLU A 435 16.70 26.28 -18.83
CA GLU A 435 17.28 26.11 -20.17
C GLU A 435 18.13 24.84 -20.22
N ILE A 436 17.81 23.93 -21.16
CA ILE A 436 18.60 22.74 -21.46
C ILE A 436 19.76 23.13 -22.37
N LEU A 437 20.99 22.87 -21.93
CA LEU A 437 22.19 23.22 -22.66
C LEU A 437 22.57 22.14 -23.69
N SER A 438 23.07 22.59 -24.84
CA SER A 438 23.81 21.72 -25.76
C SER A 438 25.16 21.31 -25.14
N ASP A 439 25.79 20.28 -25.69
CA ASP A 439 27.14 19.85 -25.29
C ASP A 439 28.15 21.01 -25.31
N GLU A 440 28.11 21.85 -26.35
CA GLU A 440 28.96 23.04 -26.47
C GLU A 440 28.62 24.11 -25.42
N GLY A 441 27.32 24.33 -25.15
CA GLY A 441 26.87 25.26 -24.11
C GLY A 441 27.30 24.82 -22.71
N ALA A 442 27.23 23.52 -22.44
CA ALA A 442 27.68 22.92 -21.19
C ALA A 442 29.20 23.08 -20.98
N ALA A 443 30.00 22.94 -22.04
CA ALA A 443 31.46 23.10 -21.97
C ALA A 443 31.91 24.54 -21.69
N ASN A 444 31.06 25.53 -21.96
CA ASN A 444 31.33 26.96 -21.75
C ASN A 444 30.96 27.47 -20.36
N LEU A 445 30.40 26.62 -19.48
CA LEU A 445 30.06 27.00 -18.11
C LEU A 445 31.33 27.23 -17.28
N GLN A 446 31.27 28.19 -16.35
CA GLN A 446 32.37 28.44 -15.43
C GLN A 446 32.41 27.35 -14.35
N SER A 447 33.58 27.04 -13.79
CA SER A 447 33.68 25.98 -12.77
C SER A 447 32.91 26.28 -11.48
N ASN A 448 32.51 27.54 -11.26
CA ASN A 448 31.74 27.97 -10.09
C ASN A 448 30.23 27.87 -10.30
N ASP A 449 29.76 27.55 -11.51
CA ASP A 449 28.33 27.39 -11.77
C ASP A 449 27.82 26.08 -11.14
N PRO A 450 26.69 26.10 -10.40
CA PRO A 450 26.14 24.90 -9.79
C PRO A 450 25.91 23.78 -10.83
N ARG A 451 26.37 22.58 -10.52
CA ARG A 451 26.18 21.41 -11.38
C ARG A 451 24.78 20.82 -11.20
N ARG A 452 23.82 21.37 -11.96
CA ARG A 452 22.44 20.89 -12.13
C ARG A 452 22.18 20.05 -13.38
N PHE A 453 21.45 18.95 -13.24
CA PHE A 453 21.05 18.11 -14.35
C PHE A 453 19.54 17.87 -14.36
N ILE A 454 18.96 17.84 -15.55
CA ILE A 454 17.70 17.14 -15.79
C ILE A 454 18.04 15.69 -16.10
N VAL A 455 17.50 14.75 -15.32
CA VAL A 455 17.81 13.32 -15.41
C VAL A 455 16.54 12.57 -15.76
N TYR A 456 16.55 11.85 -16.88
CA TYR A 456 15.42 11.04 -17.30
C TYR A 456 15.19 9.88 -16.32
N VAL A 457 13.95 9.66 -15.91
CA VAL A 457 13.55 8.60 -14.97
C VAL A 457 12.77 7.49 -15.67
N GLY A 458 11.96 7.83 -16.67
CA GLY A 458 11.17 6.86 -17.44
C GLY A 458 9.97 7.49 -18.14
N MET A 459 9.22 6.65 -18.87
CA MET A 459 8.00 7.01 -19.57
C MET A 459 6.78 6.57 -18.75
N ALA A 460 6.02 7.51 -18.23
CA ALA A 460 4.81 7.26 -17.48
C ALA A 460 3.64 6.88 -18.40
N LEU A 461 3.07 5.70 -18.16
CA LEU A 461 1.90 5.19 -18.84
C LEU A 461 0.64 5.43 -18.01
N ALA A 462 -0.50 5.67 -18.66
CA ALA A 462 -1.79 5.71 -17.99
C ALA A 462 -2.33 4.30 -17.69
N HIS A 463 -3.23 4.18 -16.71
CA HIS A 463 -3.92 2.91 -16.44
C HIS A 463 -4.87 2.55 -17.61
N PRO A 464 -5.02 1.26 -17.97
CA PRO A 464 -6.03 0.83 -18.95
C PRO A 464 -7.48 1.25 -18.65
N TRP A 465 -7.80 1.55 -17.38
CA TRP A 465 -9.14 1.97 -16.96
C TRP A 465 -9.38 3.48 -17.10
N ALA A 466 -8.35 4.27 -17.39
CA ALA A 466 -8.52 5.68 -17.66
C ALA A 466 -9.31 5.85 -18.97
N SER A 467 -10.63 6.00 -18.88
CA SER A 467 -11.50 6.30 -20.02
C SER A 467 -10.99 7.55 -20.73
N ARG A 468 -10.39 7.42 -21.93
CA ARG A 468 -9.93 8.59 -22.71
C ARG A 468 -10.18 8.46 -24.21
N PRO A 469 -10.56 9.55 -24.89
CA PRO A 469 -10.59 9.63 -26.35
C PRO A 469 -9.24 9.23 -26.96
N MET A 470 -9.29 8.50 -28.08
CA MET A 470 -8.17 7.94 -28.85
C MET A 470 -7.09 8.95 -29.30
N TYR A 471 -7.26 10.25 -29.06
CA TYR A 471 -6.43 11.35 -29.59
C TYR A 471 -5.64 12.13 -28.51
N LEU A 472 -5.77 11.79 -27.22
CA LEU A 472 -4.98 12.41 -26.16
C LEU A 472 -3.64 11.69 -25.99
N GLU A 473 -2.56 12.48 -25.89
CA GLU A 473 -1.17 12.01 -25.79
C GLU A 473 -1.01 10.87 -24.75
N ILE A 474 -0.36 9.80 -25.20
CA ILE A 474 -0.51 8.43 -24.67
C ILE A 474 0.47 8.13 -23.51
N TYR A 475 1.33 9.08 -23.16
CA TYR A 475 2.32 8.97 -22.11
C TYR A 475 2.95 10.34 -21.81
N SER A 476 3.60 10.45 -20.65
CA SER A 476 4.46 11.59 -20.31
C SER A 476 5.86 11.10 -19.97
N LEU A 477 6.87 11.84 -20.39
CA LEU A 477 8.26 11.56 -19.99
C LEU A 477 8.50 12.17 -18.62
N ARG A 478 9.07 11.39 -17.72
CA ARG A 478 9.36 11.78 -16.35
C ARG A 478 10.85 12.00 -16.17
N ALA A 479 11.20 13.11 -15.55
CA ALA A 479 12.57 13.44 -15.21
C ALA A 479 12.65 14.11 -13.83
N ILE A 480 13.84 14.11 -13.25
CA ILE A 480 14.14 14.75 -11.97
C ILE A 480 15.22 15.82 -12.15
N LEU A 481 15.12 16.88 -11.34
CA LEU A 481 16.18 17.86 -11.18
C LEU A 481 17.11 17.42 -10.08
N VAL A 482 18.40 17.28 -10.38
CA VAL A 482 19.43 17.01 -9.37
C VAL A 482 20.47 18.13 -9.34
N GLU A 483 20.90 18.50 -8.13
CA GLU A 483 21.91 19.54 -7.89
C GLU A 483 23.09 18.97 -7.10
N GLU A 484 24.30 19.21 -7.60
CA GLU A 484 25.55 18.80 -6.93
C GLU A 484 25.78 19.65 -5.69
N HIS A 485 26.06 19.00 -4.56
CA HIS A 485 26.34 19.66 -3.29
C HIS A 485 27.70 19.26 -2.69
N LYS A 486 28.29 18.16 -3.18
CA LYS A 486 29.68 17.73 -2.96
C LYS A 486 30.17 17.07 -4.25
N PRO A 487 31.50 16.99 -4.49
CA PRO A 487 32.02 16.35 -5.70
C PRO A 487 31.38 14.98 -5.97
N GLU A 488 30.72 14.86 -7.11
CA GLU A 488 29.98 13.68 -7.59
C GLU A 488 28.86 13.21 -6.67
N LYS A 489 28.32 14.09 -5.81
CA LYS A 489 27.18 13.83 -4.93
C LYS A 489 26.10 14.88 -5.13
N PHE A 490 24.90 14.38 -5.40
CA PHE A 490 23.74 15.19 -5.79
C PHE A 490 22.59 14.98 -4.81
N HIS A 491 21.64 15.92 -4.82
CA HIS A 491 20.32 15.71 -4.25
C HIS A 491 19.25 16.13 -5.26
N ARG A 492 18.10 15.44 -5.25
CA ARG A 492 16.92 15.81 -6.04
C ARG A 492 16.29 17.06 -5.43
N THR A 493 16.08 18.10 -6.23
CA THR A 493 15.46 19.36 -5.78
C THR A 493 14.07 19.58 -6.36
N SER A 494 13.79 19.05 -7.55
CA SER A 494 12.48 19.17 -8.19
C SER A 494 12.25 18.05 -9.21
N ASN A 495 11.13 18.14 -9.93
CA ASN A 495 10.57 17.14 -10.83
C ASN A 495 10.20 17.77 -12.16
N PHE A 496 10.11 16.96 -13.21
CA PHE A 496 9.62 17.39 -14.52
C PHE A 496 8.61 16.39 -15.08
N THR A 497 7.52 16.94 -15.61
CA THR A 497 6.59 16.26 -16.50
C THR A 497 6.75 16.82 -17.91
N LEU A 498 7.36 16.04 -18.80
CA LEU A 498 7.61 16.46 -20.18
C LEU A 498 6.63 15.77 -21.13
N GLY A 499 6.05 16.55 -22.04
CA GLY A 499 5.20 16.01 -23.11
C GLY A 499 5.97 15.19 -24.15
N PRO A 500 5.29 14.42 -25.01
CA PRO A 500 5.92 13.60 -26.05
C PRO A 500 6.81 14.39 -27.03
N CYS A 501 6.56 15.69 -27.20
CA CYS A 501 7.39 16.55 -28.05
C CYS A 501 8.87 16.62 -27.61
N TYR A 502 9.18 16.30 -26.35
CA TYR A 502 10.55 16.26 -25.83
C TYR A 502 11.24 14.91 -26.06
N GLU A 503 10.56 13.88 -26.56
CA GLU A 503 11.13 12.53 -26.72
C GLU A 503 12.37 12.53 -27.62
N ALA A 504 12.32 13.25 -28.75
CA ALA A 504 13.45 13.39 -29.65
C ALA A 504 14.66 14.05 -28.97
N VAL A 505 14.41 15.00 -28.07
CA VAL A 505 15.44 15.71 -27.31
C VAL A 505 16.03 14.80 -26.23
N VAL A 506 15.21 14.09 -25.46
CA VAL A 506 15.68 13.14 -24.44
C VAL A 506 16.53 12.02 -25.08
N LYS A 507 16.19 11.60 -26.30
CA LYS A 507 16.97 10.59 -27.04
C LYS A 507 18.39 11.04 -27.39
N THR A 508 18.68 12.34 -27.48
CA THR A 508 20.03 12.86 -27.75
C THR A 508 20.89 12.99 -26.50
N TRP A 509 20.31 12.89 -25.30
CA TRP A 509 21.04 13.02 -24.05
C TRP A 509 22.03 11.86 -23.87
N LYS A 510 23.19 12.19 -23.30
CA LYS A 510 24.22 11.22 -22.94
C LYS A 510 23.87 10.55 -21.63
N GLU A 511 24.39 9.34 -21.44
CA GLU A 511 24.31 8.62 -20.18
C GLU A 511 25.33 9.19 -19.20
N HIS A 512 24.89 9.41 -17.97
CA HIS A 512 25.68 9.94 -16.87
C HIS A 512 25.45 9.10 -15.62
N ASP A 513 26.50 8.94 -14.82
CA ASP A 513 26.43 8.33 -13.50
C ASP A 513 26.06 9.37 -12.46
N PHE A 514 25.12 9.03 -11.59
CA PHE A 514 24.65 9.89 -10.52
C PHE A 514 24.75 9.17 -9.19
N ASN A 515 25.09 9.93 -8.16
CA ASN A 515 25.03 9.50 -6.77
C ASN A 515 24.12 10.47 -6.00
N VAL A 516 22.83 10.14 -5.88
CA VAL A 516 21.77 11.04 -5.40
C VAL A 516 21.33 10.64 -4.01
N GLY A 517 21.40 11.54 -3.03
CA GLY A 517 21.13 11.22 -1.63
C GLY A 517 20.47 12.35 -0.83
N PRO A 518 20.59 12.34 0.51
CA PRO A 518 19.96 13.32 1.39
C PRO A 518 20.36 14.77 1.07
N VAL A 519 19.47 15.71 1.38
CA VAL A 519 19.80 17.15 1.34
C VAL A 519 20.71 17.45 2.53
N VAL A 520 21.99 17.72 2.25
CA VAL A 520 22.91 18.18 3.29
C VAL A 520 22.67 19.67 3.48
N ASN A 521 22.12 20.07 4.62
CA ASN A 521 22.12 21.49 5.00
C ASN A 521 23.58 21.93 5.09
N THR A 522 23.98 22.83 4.20
CA THR A 522 25.19 23.62 4.41
C THR A 522 24.85 24.61 5.52
N ASP A 523 25.35 24.34 6.73
CA ASP A 523 25.33 25.30 7.85
C ASP A 523 25.96 26.64 7.46
#